data_AF-A0A4Q5WIH9-F1
#
_entry.id   AF-A0A4Q5WIH9-F1
#
_cell.length_a   1.000
_cell.length_b   1.000
_cell.length_c   1.000
_cell.angle_alpha   90.00
_cell.angle_beta   90.00
_cell.angle_gamma   90.00
#
_symmetry.space_group_name_H-M   'P 1'
#
loop_
_entity.id
_entity.type
_entity.pdbx_description
1 polymer ?
#
loop_
_entity_poly.entity_id
_entity_poly.type
_entity_poly.pdbx_seq_one_letter_code
_entity_poly.pdbx_strand_id
1 'polypeptide(L)'
;MKRALILTLIVSFGSDTAIAQTSPPPPKAIPRTTDDKPDFTGFWDHAFITSTARMEGAKSLVASDAEAKALADGMVKWASSDAAGVIIDPDFFANTITDLSRVGDEWRTSLITTPADGVQHYTPTGKT
;
A
#
# COMPACT_ATOMS: atom_id res chain seq x y z
N MET A 1 -39.09 -43.64 -52.24
CA MET A 1 -39.37 -42.25 -51.78
C MET A 1 -39.58 -42.28 -50.26
N LYS A 2 -38.73 -41.55 -49.53
CA LYS A 2 -38.87 -40.90 -48.19
C LYS A 2 -39.99 -41.45 -47.26
N ARG A 3 -39.73 -41.88 -46.01
CA ARG A 3 -39.43 -41.08 -44.79
C ARG A 3 -39.03 -42.09 -43.67
N ALA A 4 -37.79 -42.13 -43.18
CA ALA A 4 -37.09 -41.25 -42.22
C ALA A 4 -37.65 -41.32 -40.77
N LEU A 5 -36.93 -42.11 -39.96
CA LEU A 5 -37.03 -42.33 -38.51
C LEU A 5 -36.54 -41.09 -37.75
N ILE A 6 -37.28 -40.64 -36.72
CA ILE A 6 -36.83 -39.56 -35.81
C ILE A 6 -36.28 -40.21 -34.54
N LEU A 7 -34.98 -40.05 -34.31
CA LEU A 7 -34.29 -40.37 -33.06
C LEU A 7 -33.98 -39.05 -32.36
N THR A 8 -34.55 -38.85 -31.17
CA THR A 8 -34.38 -37.63 -30.36
C THR A 8 -33.00 -37.64 -29.69
N LEU A 9 -32.14 -36.68 -30.04
CA LEU A 9 -30.88 -36.41 -29.35
C LEU A 9 -31.08 -35.20 -28.43
N ILE A 10 -31.02 -35.41 -27.12
CA ILE A 10 -31.02 -34.33 -26.12
C ILE A 10 -29.58 -33.79 -26.03
N VAL A 11 -29.37 -32.57 -26.53
CA VAL A 11 -28.12 -31.82 -26.32
C VAL A 11 -28.36 -30.90 -25.11
N SER A 12 -27.71 -31.22 -23.99
CA SER A 12 -27.63 -30.33 -22.84
C SER A 12 -26.69 -29.16 -23.16
N PHE A 13 -27.24 -27.95 -23.24
CA PHE A 13 -26.44 -26.72 -23.30
C PHE A 13 -25.91 -26.40 -21.90
N GLY A 14 -24.61 -26.57 -21.70
CA GLY A 14 -23.90 -25.95 -20.58
C GLY A 14 -23.74 -24.47 -20.86
N SER A 15 -24.33 -23.62 -20.03
CA SER A 15 -24.09 -22.18 -20.08
C SER A 15 -22.78 -21.89 -19.36
N ASP A 16 -21.69 -21.71 -20.10
CA ASP A 16 -20.47 -21.09 -19.58
C ASP A 16 -20.77 -19.61 -19.29
N THR A 17 -21.00 -19.29 -18.03
CA THR A 17 -21.11 -17.91 -17.57
C THR A 17 -19.72 -17.28 -17.68
N ALA A 18 -19.45 -16.60 -18.78
CA ALA A 18 -18.25 -15.79 -18.93
C ALA A 18 -18.29 -14.65 -17.90
N ILE A 19 -17.50 -14.79 -16.83
CA ILE A 19 -17.24 -13.70 -15.89
C ILE A 19 -16.42 -12.67 -16.66
N ALA A 20 -17.05 -11.54 -17.02
CA ALA A 20 -16.35 -10.41 -17.61
C ALA A 20 -15.24 -9.97 -16.64
N GLN A 21 -13.99 -10.17 -17.03
CA GLN A 21 -12.84 -9.63 -16.31
C GLN A 21 -12.82 -8.11 -16.53
N THR A 22 -13.35 -7.35 -15.59
CA THR A 22 -13.15 -5.90 -15.55
C THR A 22 -11.66 -5.65 -15.37
N SER A 23 -11.00 -5.15 -16.41
CA SER A 23 -9.63 -4.66 -16.30
C SER A 23 -9.57 -3.54 -15.26
N PRO A 24 -8.47 -3.42 -14.49
CA PRO A 24 -8.29 -2.30 -13.57
C PRO A 24 -8.44 -0.98 -14.34
N PRO A 25 -9.04 0.06 -13.73
CA PRO A 25 -9.11 1.36 -14.35
C PRO A 25 -7.69 1.82 -14.72
N PRO A 26 -7.51 2.45 -15.89
CA PRO A 26 -6.21 2.98 -16.28
C PRO A 26 -5.73 3.99 -15.24
N PRO A 27 -4.41 4.07 -14.98
CA PRO A 27 -3.87 5.03 -14.04
C PRO A 27 -4.30 6.45 -14.41
N LYS A 28 -4.73 7.23 -13.41
CA LYS A 28 -5.14 8.62 -13.60
C LYS A 28 -4.00 9.41 -14.24
N ALA A 29 -4.30 10.16 -15.30
CA ALA A 29 -3.31 10.99 -15.97
C ALA A 29 -2.71 12.02 -14.99
N ILE A 30 -1.38 12.17 -15.02
CA ILE A 30 -0.65 13.13 -14.19
C ILE A 30 -1.05 14.54 -14.64
N PRO A 31 -1.51 15.43 -13.71
CA PRO A 31 -1.83 16.82 -14.04
C PRO A 31 -0.65 17.54 -14.71
N ARG A 32 -0.95 18.38 -15.70
CA ARG A 32 0.03 19.14 -16.49
C ARG A 32 -0.32 20.62 -16.48
N THR A 33 0.70 21.46 -16.49
CA THR A 33 0.56 22.91 -16.70
C THR A 33 0.22 23.21 -18.17
N THR A 34 -0.07 24.49 -18.48
CA THR A 34 -0.31 24.94 -19.86
C THR A 34 0.87 24.71 -20.81
N ASP A 35 2.08 24.54 -20.27
CA ASP A 35 3.31 24.25 -21.02
C ASP A 35 3.65 22.74 -21.06
N ASP A 36 2.70 21.87 -20.71
CA ASP A 36 2.86 20.40 -20.66
C ASP A 36 3.91 19.86 -19.67
N LYS A 37 4.26 20.66 -18.66
CA LYS A 37 5.12 20.23 -17.54
C LYS A 37 4.27 19.59 -16.44
N PRO A 38 4.77 18.63 -15.64
CA PRO A 38 4.06 18.16 -14.45
C PRO A 38 3.65 19.34 -13.56
N ASP A 39 2.37 19.37 -13.18
CA ASP A 39 1.85 20.44 -12.32
C ASP A 39 2.11 20.11 -10.85
N PHE A 40 2.94 20.94 -10.21
CA PHE A 40 3.27 20.84 -8.78
C PHE A 40 2.60 21.94 -7.94
N THR A 41 1.63 22.68 -8.49
CA THR A 41 0.90 23.71 -7.73
C THR A 41 -0.01 23.08 -6.66
N GLY A 42 -0.31 23.84 -5.60
CA GLY A 42 -1.15 23.41 -4.49
C GLY A 42 -0.40 23.25 -3.16
N PHE A 43 -1.07 22.62 -2.19
CA PHE A 43 -0.50 22.26 -0.89
C PHE A 43 -0.05 20.80 -0.92
N TRP A 44 1.15 20.56 -0.41
CA TRP A 44 1.77 19.24 -0.35
C TRP A 44 1.99 18.85 1.10
N ASP A 45 1.58 17.62 1.43
CA ASP A 45 1.82 17.01 2.73
C ASP A 45 2.12 15.51 2.52
N HIS A 46 2.70 14.86 3.53
CA HIS A 46 2.87 13.41 3.54
C HIS A 46 1.71 12.75 4.31
N ALA A 47 1.25 11.59 3.84
CA ALA A 47 0.15 10.87 4.48
C ALA A 47 0.50 9.39 4.75
N PHE A 48 1.54 9.15 5.55
CA PHE A 48 2.00 7.81 5.93
C PHE A 48 2.87 7.86 7.19
N ILE A 49 3.02 6.73 7.87
CA ILE A 49 3.92 6.59 9.02
C ILE A 49 5.38 6.73 8.56
N THR A 50 6.06 7.79 8.99
CA THR A 50 7.44 8.12 8.60
C THR A 50 8.48 7.44 9.49
N SER A 51 8.49 6.11 9.53
CA SER A 51 9.52 5.41 10.28
C SER A 51 10.89 5.53 9.59
N THR A 52 11.84 6.22 10.22
CA THR A 52 13.17 6.41 9.66
C THR A 52 13.95 5.08 9.60
N ALA A 53 14.01 4.34 10.71
CA ALA A 53 14.67 3.03 10.81
C ALA A 53 13.67 1.87 10.62
N ARG A 54 14.14 0.62 10.53
CA ARG A 54 13.29 -0.57 10.50
C ARG A 54 12.36 -0.56 11.72
N MET A 55 11.04 -0.53 11.47
CA MET A 55 10.05 -0.63 12.54
C MET A 55 10.27 -1.90 13.37
N GLU A 56 10.05 -1.78 14.68
CA GLU A 56 10.09 -2.95 15.56
C GLU A 56 9.07 -4.00 15.10
N GLY A 57 9.50 -5.26 15.04
CA GLY A 57 8.69 -6.38 14.56
C GLY A 57 8.69 -6.58 13.04
N ALA A 58 9.16 -5.62 12.24
CA ALA A 58 9.30 -5.78 10.79
C ALA A 58 10.49 -6.68 10.45
N LYS A 59 10.26 -7.70 9.62
CA LYS A 59 11.31 -8.70 9.27
C LYS A 59 12.18 -8.28 8.10
N SER A 60 11.68 -7.39 7.25
CA SER A 60 12.36 -6.98 6.02
C SER A 60 11.94 -5.58 5.59
N LEU A 61 12.59 -5.04 4.55
CA LEU A 61 12.24 -3.74 3.96
C LEU A 61 10.83 -3.69 3.40
N VAL A 62 10.38 -4.79 2.80
CA VAL A 62 9.08 -4.88 2.16
C VAL A 62 8.18 -5.77 3.00
N ALA A 63 7.07 -5.21 3.47
CA ALA A 63 6.07 -5.97 4.22
C ALA A 63 4.98 -6.50 3.28
N SER A 64 4.43 -7.67 3.62
CA SER A 64 3.13 -8.10 3.09
C SER A 64 2.02 -7.16 3.58
N ASP A 65 0.85 -7.15 2.93
CA ASP A 65 -0.29 -6.33 3.37
C ASP A 65 -0.68 -6.58 4.84
N ALA A 66 -0.69 -7.85 5.27
CA ALA A 66 -1.03 -8.23 6.63
C ALA A 66 0.01 -7.75 7.65
N GLU A 67 1.30 -7.85 7.32
CA GLU A 67 2.38 -7.36 8.17
C GLU A 67 2.38 -5.82 8.22
N ALA A 68 2.19 -5.15 7.09
CA ALA A 68 2.12 -3.70 7.01
C ALA A 68 1.00 -3.14 7.87
N LYS A 69 -0.20 -3.75 7.79
CA LYS A 69 -1.33 -3.38 8.64
C LYS A 69 -1.04 -3.60 10.12
N ALA A 70 -0.47 -4.74 10.48
CA ALA A 70 -0.14 -5.02 11.89
C ALA A 70 0.88 -4.03 12.47
N LEU A 71 1.91 -3.68 11.69
CA LEU A 71 2.91 -2.68 12.06
C LEU A 71 2.29 -1.29 12.21
N ALA A 72 1.44 -0.89 11.26
CA ALA A 72 0.78 0.40 11.30
C ALA A 72 -0.22 0.51 12.46
N ASP A 73 -1.05 -0.51 12.68
CA ASP A 73 -1.98 -0.58 13.81
C ASP A 73 -1.21 -0.51 15.15
N GLY A 74 -0.05 -1.17 15.24
CA GLY A 74 0.84 -1.10 16.39
C GLY A 74 1.35 0.31 16.67
N MET A 75 1.80 1.02 15.62
CA MET A 75 2.25 2.41 15.71
C MET A 75 1.11 3.34 16.11
N VAL A 76 -0.06 3.24 15.48
CA VAL A 76 -1.24 4.06 15.80
C VAL A 76 -1.65 3.83 17.26
N LYS A 77 -1.71 2.58 17.71
CA LYS A 77 -2.02 2.25 19.10
C LYS A 77 -1.02 2.86 20.08
N TRP A 78 0.27 2.79 19.76
CA TRP A 78 1.31 3.43 20.60
C TRP A 78 1.17 4.94 20.59
N ALA A 79 0.99 5.57 19.43
CA ALA A 79 0.84 7.01 19.27
C ALA A 79 -0.37 7.56 20.06
N SER A 80 -1.46 6.80 20.14
CA SER A 80 -2.64 7.13 20.94
C SER A 80 -2.55 6.77 22.42
N SER A 81 -1.41 6.23 22.90
CA SER A 81 -1.24 5.83 24.29
C SER A 81 -0.63 6.94 25.15
N ASP A 82 -0.87 6.88 26.46
CA ASP A 82 -0.24 7.78 27.44
C ASP A 82 1.30 7.75 27.37
N ALA A 83 1.88 6.63 26.93
CA ALA A 83 3.33 6.47 26.80
C ALA A 83 3.93 7.36 25.69
N ALA A 84 3.17 7.68 24.65
CA ALA A 84 3.61 8.61 23.61
C ALA A 84 3.49 10.08 24.08
N GLY A 85 2.54 10.38 24.97
CA GLY A 85 2.38 11.71 25.56
C GLY A 85 2.24 12.81 24.51
N VAL A 86 3.07 13.85 24.60
CA VAL A 86 3.09 15.00 23.66
C VAL A 86 4.16 14.87 22.57
N ILE A 87 4.77 13.69 22.41
CA ILE A 87 5.87 13.48 21.46
C ILE A 87 5.33 13.40 20.02
N ILE A 88 4.07 12.99 19.85
CA ILE A 88 3.45 12.82 18.54
C ILE A 88 2.95 14.15 18.02
N ASP A 89 3.31 14.44 16.77
CA ASP A 89 2.77 15.58 16.04
C ASP A 89 1.23 15.47 15.97
N PRO A 90 0.48 16.49 16.43
CA PRO A 90 -0.98 16.52 16.31
C PRO A 90 -1.49 16.26 14.89
N ASP A 91 -0.73 16.63 13.85
CA ASP A 91 -1.10 16.41 12.45
C ASP A 91 -1.19 14.92 12.09
N PHE A 92 -0.49 14.04 12.82
CA PHE A 92 -0.66 12.59 12.69
C PHE A 92 -2.13 12.17 12.86
N PHE A 93 -2.81 12.78 13.82
CA PHE A 93 -4.22 12.51 14.11
C PHE A 93 -5.14 13.31 13.20
N ALA A 94 -4.84 14.59 12.94
CA ALA A 94 -5.66 15.44 12.08
C ALA A 94 -5.76 14.89 10.65
N ASN A 95 -4.68 14.31 10.13
CA ASN A 95 -4.60 13.73 8.80
C ASN A 95 -4.98 12.23 8.74
N THR A 96 -5.38 11.61 9.87
CA THR A 96 -5.78 10.19 9.94
C THR A 96 -4.70 9.25 9.37
N ILE A 97 -3.46 9.46 9.77
CA ILE A 97 -2.33 8.65 9.29
C ILE A 97 -2.44 7.24 9.85
N THR A 98 -2.64 6.26 8.97
CA THR A 98 -2.91 4.86 9.36
C THR A 98 -2.15 3.80 8.56
N ASP A 99 -1.37 4.22 7.57
CA ASP A 99 -0.66 3.32 6.67
C ASP A 99 0.85 3.55 6.69
N LEU A 100 1.61 2.50 6.34
CA LEU A 100 3.04 2.64 6.07
C LEU A 100 3.28 3.35 4.72
N SER A 101 4.49 3.84 4.50
CA SER A 101 4.85 4.37 3.18
C SER A 101 4.79 3.27 2.10
N ARG A 102 4.36 3.63 0.88
CA ARG A 102 4.27 2.71 -0.25
C ARG A 102 5.11 3.21 -1.43
N VAL A 103 5.92 2.33 -2.01
CA VAL A 103 6.74 2.61 -3.20
C VAL A 103 6.38 1.62 -4.28
N GLY A 104 5.71 2.08 -5.34
CA GLY A 104 5.04 1.18 -6.28
C GLY A 104 3.97 0.38 -5.54
N ASP A 105 4.05 -0.95 -5.63
CA ASP A 105 3.12 -1.83 -4.93
C ASP A 105 3.61 -2.31 -3.56
N GLU A 106 4.81 -1.89 -3.11
CA GLU A 106 5.48 -2.41 -1.92
C GLU A 106 5.29 -1.51 -0.69
N TRP A 107 4.85 -2.10 0.43
CA TRP A 107 4.85 -1.44 1.74
C TRP A 107 6.27 -1.38 2.32
N ARG A 108 6.73 -0.18 2.68
CA ARG A 108 8.05 0.04 3.25
C ARG A 108 7.96 0.19 4.76
N THR A 109 8.74 -0.63 5.46
CA THR A 109 8.82 -0.63 6.93
C THR A 109 9.92 0.29 7.47
N SER A 110 10.62 1.02 6.59
CA SER A 110 11.57 2.08 6.92
C SER A 110 11.85 2.98 5.72
N LEU A 111 12.21 4.24 5.99
CA LEU A 111 12.77 5.16 4.98
C LEU A 111 14.25 4.85 4.68
N ILE A 112 15.02 4.46 5.70
CA ILE A 112 16.39 3.99 5.51
C ILE A 112 16.36 2.59 4.90
N THR A 113 16.96 2.44 3.72
CA THR A 113 17.09 1.16 3.01
C THR A 113 18.51 0.58 3.08
N THR A 114 19.49 1.38 3.49
CA THR A 114 20.88 0.99 3.67
C THR A 114 21.39 1.53 5.01
N PRO A 115 21.97 0.69 5.89
CA PRO A 115 22.31 -0.71 5.69
C PRO A 115 21.08 -1.63 5.59
N ALA A 116 21.26 -2.87 5.14
CA ALA A 116 20.16 -3.78 4.79
C ALA A 116 19.21 -4.08 5.97
N ASP A 117 19.71 -3.98 7.20
CA ASP A 117 18.91 -4.12 8.42
C ASP A 117 18.02 -2.90 8.70
N GLY A 118 18.21 -1.79 7.98
CA GLY A 118 17.45 -0.55 8.17
C GLY A 118 17.76 0.15 9.48
N VAL A 119 18.92 -0.14 10.10
CA VAL A 119 19.33 0.44 11.39
C VAL A 119 20.52 1.39 11.18
N GLN A 120 20.46 2.55 11.83
CA GLN A 120 21.59 3.47 11.83
C GLN A 120 22.65 3.00 12.83
N HIS A 121 23.78 2.49 12.32
CA HIS A 121 24.91 2.06 13.14
C HIS A 121 25.78 3.26 13.52
N TYR A 122 25.54 3.81 14.70
CA TYR A 122 26.34 4.94 15.22
C TYR A 122 27.74 4.49 15.66
N THR A 123 28.77 5.26 15.27
CA THR A 123 30.12 5.16 15.84
C THR A 123 30.12 5.59 17.31
N PRO A 124 31.17 5.30 18.10
CA PRO A 124 31.25 5.80 19.48
C PRO A 124 31.05 7.32 19.59
N THR A 125 31.56 8.09 18.62
CA THR A 125 31.36 9.55 18.56
C THR A 125 29.91 9.94 18.25
N GLY A 126 29.17 9.12 17.50
CA GLY A 126 27.78 9.42 17.11
C GLY A 126 26.71 9.01 18.13
N LYS A 127 27.09 8.48 19.30
CA LYS A 127 26.16 8.07 20.37
C LYS A 127 25.92 9.17 21.43
N THR A 128 26.46 10.36 21.22
CA THR A 128 26.40 11.50 22.15
C THR A 128 25.04 12.17 22.18
#